data_AF-A0A1B6GEI5-F1
#
_entry.id   AF-A0A1B6GEI5-F1
#
_cell.length_a   1.000
_cell.length_b   1.000
_cell.length_c   1.000
_cell.angle_alpha   90.00
_cell.angle_beta   90.00
_cell.angle_gamma   90.00
#
_symmetry.space_group_name_H-M   'P 1'
#
loop_
_entity.id
_entity.type
_entity.pdbx_description
1 polymer ?
#
loop_
_entity_poly.entity_id
_entity_poly.type
_entity_poly.pdbx_seq_one_letter_code
_entity_poly.pdbx_strand_id
1 'polypeptide(L)'
;SSILGTFFFFMSPMIFGIIHFMNDSNEKPPLPLSPWFPFDIDSVYLYLTMYTVEMMISLIIIIYHISWQCSLYSSILCLQGEMRILDLAFMNIPETAKVMTSRAPHRDDVQYYNNFCLKECIQHHQKILQCISLLNGAFKIIIMEYLE
;
A
#
# COMPACT_ATOMS: atom_id res chain seq x y z
N SER A 1 18.03 6.87 1.95
CA SER A 1 17.59 8.29 1.94
C SER A 1 16.16 8.44 2.46
N SER A 2 15.16 7.73 1.92
CA SER A 2 13.75 7.85 2.35
C SER A 2 13.48 7.55 3.83
N ILE A 3 14.01 6.43 4.38
CA ILE A 3 13.76 6.00 5.78
C ILE A 3 14.26 7.03 6.82
N LEU A 4 15.41 7.65 6.54
CA LEU A 4 15.98 8.66 7.42
C LEU A 4 15.13 9.94 7.40
N GLY A 5 14.61 10.32 6.23
CA GLY A 5 13.72 11.47 6.07
C GLY A 5 12.38 11.29 6.79
N THR A 6 11.76 10.11 6.70
CA THR A 6 10.55 9.81 7.47
C THR A 6 10.82 9.82 8.97
N PHE A 7 11.91 9.21 9.42
CA PHE A 7 12.30 9.23 10.83
C PHE A 7 12.47 10.67 11.37
N PHE A 8 13.17 11.53 10.64
CA PHE A 8 13.37 12.93 11.04
C PHE A 8 12.05 13.72 11.06
N PHE A 9 11.16 13.51 10.09
CA PHE A 9 9.86 14.17 10.04
C PHE A 9 8.98 13.81 11.25
N PHE A 10 9.03 12.55 11.71
CA PHE A 10 8.24 12.09 12.85
C PHE A 10 8.88 12.41 14.22
N MET A 11 10.21 12.41 14.32
CA MET A 11 10.89 12.73 15.57
C MET A 11 10.98 14.25 15.83
N SER A 12 10.89 15.07 14.78
CA SER A 12 10.97 16.53 14.89
C SER A 12 9.89 17.14 15.80
N PRO A 13 8.59 16.81 15.70
CA PRO A 13 7.55 17.28 16.62
C PRO A 13 7.75 16.79 18.06
N MET A 14 8.29 15.58 18.23
CA MET A 14 8.57 15.00 19.55
C MET A 14 9.71 15.76 20.23
N ILE A 15 10.80 16.02 19.51
CA ILE A 15 11.95 16.79 19.97
C ILE A 15 11.55 18.26 20.21
N PHE A 16 10.75 18.85 19.33
CA PHE A 16 10.26 20.22 19.49
C PHE A 16 9.37 20.36 20.73
N GLY A 17 8.45 19.42 20.96
CA GLY A 17 7.61 19.39 22.16
C GLY A 17 8.43 19.25 23.45
N ILE A 18 9.46 18.39 23.45
CA ILE A 18 10.38 18.23 24.58
C ILE A 18 11.21 19.50 24.82
N ILE A 19 11.77 20.11 23.77
CA ILE A 19 12.56 21.34 23.88
C ILE A 19 11.69 22.50 24.37
N HIS A 20 10.48 22.67 23.84
CA HIS A 20 9.55 23.72 24.27
C HIS A 20 9.13 23.54 25.74
N PHE A 21 8.93 22.29 26.18
CA PHE A 21 8.62 21.96 27.56
C PHE A 21 9.82 22.17 28.52
N MET A 22 11.04 21.89 28.06
CA MET A 22 12.27 22.14 28.84
C MET A 22 12.61 23.63 28.96
N ASN A 23 12.10 24.49 28.07
CA ASN A 23 12.43 25.91 28.04
C ASN A 23 11.64 26.78 29.04
N ASP A 24 11.02 26.17 30.05
CA ASP A 24 10.37 26.81 31.21
C ASP A 24 9.39 27.93 30.84
N SER A 25 8.48 27.65 29.91
CA SER A 25 7.29 28.47 29.74
C SER A 25 6.22 27.98 30.71
N ASN A 26 5.66 28.87 31.53
CA ASN A 26 4.52 28.58 32.42
C ASN A 26 3.26 28.08 31.66
N GLU A 27 3.31 28.04 30.33
CA GLU A 27 2.27 27.57 29.44
C GLU A 27 2.56 26.12 29.03
N LYS A 28 1.83 25.18 29.63
CA LYS A 28 1.83 23.78 29.17
C LYS A 28 1.32 23.76 27.73
N PRO A 29 2.08 23.24 26.74
CA PRO A 29 1.57 23.12 25.39
C PRO A 29 0.31 22.25 25.37
N PRO A 30 -0.64 22.48 24.45
CA PRO A 30 -1.81 21.62 24.33
C PRO A 30 -1.38 20.21 23.94
N LEU A 31 -2.04 19.20 24.54
CA LEU A 31 -1.85 17.80 24.18
C LEU A 31 -2.21 17.57 22.69
N PRO A 32 -1.44 16.74 21.95
CA PRO A 32 -1.65 16.49 20.52
C PRO A 32 -3.06 16.01 20.19
N LEU A 33 -3.60 15.14 21.03
CA LEU A 33 -5.00 14.76 21.04
C LEU A 33 -5.54 15.40 22.32
N SER A 34 -6.76 15.93 22.33
CA SER A 34 -7.35 16.50 23.55
C SER A 34 -8.37 15.53 24.18
N PRO A 35 -7.97 14.30 24.57
CA PRO A 35 -8.91 13.39 25.20
C PRO A 35 -9.19 13.85 26.63
N TRP A 36 -10.37 13.48 27.11
CA TRP A 36 -10.73 13.67 28.51
C TRP A 36 -10.05 12.59 29.37
N PHE A 37 -9.37 13.01 30.44
CA PHE A 37 -8.71 12.10 31.38
C PHE A 37 -9.40 12.13 32.74
N PRO A 38 -9.54 10.97 33.42
CA PRO A 38 -10.17 10.89 34.74
C PRO A 38 -9.24 11.32 35.91
N PHE A 39 -8.11 11.97 35.63
CA PHE A 39 -7.11 12.39 36.62
C PHE A 39 -6.50 13.76 36.24
N ASP A 40 -6.07 14.51 37.24
CA ASP A 40 -5.48 15.83 37.05
C ASP A 40 -4.03 15.75 36.53
N ILE A 41 -3.75 16.44 35.42
CA ILE A 41 -2.44 16.46 34.75
C ILE A 41 -1.57 17.59 35.33
N ASP A 42 -1.46 17.59 36.65
CA ASP A 42 -0.72 18.61 37.38
C ASP A 42 0.76 18.27 37.51
N SER A 43 1.07 16.97 37.59
CA SER A 43 2.45 16.48 37.67
C SER A 43 3.15 16.53 36.31
N VAL A 44 4.34 17.14 36.30
CA VAL A 44 5.26 17.25 35.16
C VAL A 44 5.56 15.87 34.53
N TYR A 45 5.80 14.85 35.35
CA TYR A 45 6.13 13.52 34.86
C TYR A 45 4.92 12.83 34.20
N LEU A 46 3.72 13.03 34.73
CA LEU A 46 2.49 12.48 34.15
C LEU A 46 2.18 13.15 32.81
N TYR A 47 2.31 14.48 32.74
CA TYR A 47 2.15 15.24 31.50
C TYR A 47 3.10 14.74 30.40
N LEU A 48 4.39 14.62 30.70
CA LEU A 48 5.39 14.16 29.72
C LEU A 48 5.11 12.73 29.24
N THR A 49 4.70 11.85 30.16
CA THR A 49 4.36 10.46 29.81
C THR A 49 3.14 10.41 28.89
N MET A 50 2.09 11.18 29.18
CA MET A 50 0.90 11.25 28.32
C MET A 50 1.22 11.83 26.94
N TYR A 51 1.97 12.93 26.89
CA TYR A 51 2.39 13.55 25.63
C TYR A 51 3.16 12.56 24.74
N THR A 52 4.11 11.82 25.32
CA THR A 52 4.88 10.81 24.57
C THR A 52 4.02 9.65 24.09
N VAL A 53 3.09 9.16 24.93
CA VAL A 53 2.15 8.09 24.55
C VAL A 53 1.22 8.54 23.41
N GLU A 54 0.64 9.73 23.49
CA GLU A 54 -0.24 10.26 22.44
C GLU A 54 0.47 10.45 21.10
N MET A 55 1.72 10.92 21.14
CA MET A 55 2.56 11.02 19.94
C MET A 55 2.85 9.64 19.33
N MET A 56 3.10 8.62 20.14
CA MET A 56 3.31 7.25 19.67
C MET A 56 2.02 6.65 19.07
N ILE A 57 0.87 6.88 19.70
CA ILE A 57 -0.44 6.45 19.18
C ILE A 57 -0.70 7.09 17.82
N SER A 58 -0.51 8.41 17.72
CA SER A 58 -0.70 9.16 16.47
C SER A 58 0.22 8.63 15.37
N LEU A 59 1.48 8.32 15.70
CA LEU A 59 2.44 7.74 14.77
C LEU A 59 2.00 6.36 14.28
N ILE A 60 1.50 5.49 15.17
CA ILE A 60 1.00 4.17 14.79
C ILE A 60 -0.19 4.30 13.82
N ILE A 61 -1.14 5.19 14.11
CA ILE A 61 -2.30 5.45 13.24
C ILE A 61 -1.85 5.89 11.85
N ILE A 62 -0.92 6.84 11.78
CA ILE A 62 -0.40 7.35 10.50
C ILE A 62 0.32 6.25 9.72
N ILE A 63 1.21 5.49 10.36
CA ILE A 63 1.92 4.39 9.70
C ILE A 63 0.93 3.36 9.18
N TYR A 64 -0.03 2.93 10.00
CA TYR A 64 -1.04 1.98 9.60
C TYR A 64 -1.83 2.47 8.38
N HIS A 65 -2.29 3.72 8.41
CA HIS A 65 -3.02 4.32 7.30
C HIS A 65 -2.17 4.39 6.01
N ILE A 66 -0.92 4.84 6.09
CA ILE A 66 -0.02 4.91 4.92
C ILE A 66 0.29 3.51 4.38
N SER A 67 0.59 2.54 5.25
CA SER A 67 0.86 1.17 4.86
C SER A 67 -0.32 0.55 4.14
N TRP A 68 -1.53 0.77 4.63
CA TRP A 68 -2.76 0.32 3.99
C TRP A 68 -2.93 0.91 2.59
N GLN A 69 -2.83 2.24 2.46
CA GLN A 69 -2.93 2.93 1.17
C GLN A 69 -1.86 2.46 0.17
N CYS A 70 -0.62 2.28 0.64
CA CYS A 70 0.48 1.78 -0.17
C CYS A 70 0.23 0.35 -0.67
N SER A 71 -0.28 -0.53 0.19
CA SER A 71 -0.59 -1.91 -0.18
C SER A 71 -1.70 -1.98 -1.25
N LEU A 72 -2.73 -1.14 -1.14
CA LEU A 72 -3.79 -1.05 -2.15
C LEU A 72 -3.26 -0.54 -3.48
N TYR A 73 -2.49 0.56 -3.45
CA TYR A 73 -1.92 1.15 -4.66
C TYR A 73 -0.93 0.19 -5.35
N SER A 74 -0.08 -0.49 -4.58
CA SER A 74 0.83 -1.51 -5.12
C SER A 74 0.07 -2.65 -5.79
N SER A 75 -1.05 -3.10 -5.21
CA SER A 75 -1.86 -4.17 -5.78
C SER A 75 -2.48 -3.75 -7.12
N ILE A 76 -2.98 -2.51 -7.21
CA ILE A 76 -3.51 -1.95 -8.46
C ILE A 76 -2.41 -1.86 -9.52
N LEU A 77 -1.21 -1.38 -9.16
CA LEU A 77 -0.07 -1.31 -10.07
C LEU A 77 0.37 -2.70 -10.56
N CYS A 78 0.43 -3.69 -9.68
CA CYS A 78 0.72 -5.07 -10.06
C CYS A 78 -0.31 -5.60 -11.07
N LEU A 79 -1.61 -5.39 -10.84
CA LEU A 79 -2.67 -5.80 -11.77
C LEU A 79 -2.54 -5.12 -13.14
N GLN A 80 -2.22 -3.82 -13.17
CA GLN A 80 -1.95 -3.11 -14.42
C GLN A 80 -0.72 -3.68 -15.14
N GLY A 81 0.32 -4.04 -14.39
CA GLY A 81 1.50 -4.72 -14.91
C GLY A 81 1.16 -6.06 -15.56
N GLU A 82 0.42 -6.92 -14.88
CA GLU A 82 0.01 -8.23 -15.40
C GLU A 82 -0.88 -8.11 -16.65
N MET A 83 -1.79 -7.13 -16.67
CA MET A 83 -2.60 -6.85 -17.86
C MET A 83 -1.75 -6.42 -19.06
N ARG A 84 -0.70 -5.63 -18.83
CA ARG A 84 0.23 -5.21 -19.88
C ARG A 84 1.11 -6.36 -20.37
N ILE A 85 1.58 -7.23 -19.47
CA ILE A 85 2.33 -8.44 -19.84
C ILE A 85 1.45 -9.36 -20.70
N LEU A 86 0.18 -9.51 -20.31
CA LEU A 86 -0.79 -10.30 -21.05
C LEU A 86 -1.03 -9.73 -22.47
N ASP A 87 -1.19 -8.41 -22.60
CA ASP A 87 -1.36 -7.75 -23.90
C ASP A 87 -0.14 -7.97 -24.81
N LEU A 88 1.07 -7.81 -24.26
CA LEU A 88 2.32 -8.13 -24.97
C LEU A 88 2.39 -9.61 -25.38
N ALA A 89 1.96 -10.52 -24.51
CA ALA A 89 1.91 -11.95 -24.83
C ALA A 89 0.96 -12.23 -26.00
N PHE A 90 -0.23 -11.62 -26.01
CA PHE A 90 -1.18 -11.73 -27.13
C PHE A 90 -0.60 -11.20 -28.45
N MET A 91 0.07 -10.04 -28.42
CA MET A 91 0.72 -9.49 -29.61
C MET A 91 1.88 -10.36 -30.11
N ASN A 92 2.57 -11.07 -29.22
CA ASN A 92 3.72 -11.89 -29.57
C ASN A 92 3.36 -13.28 -30.14
N ILE A 93 2.17 -13.81 -29.86
CA ILE A 93 1.69 -15.09 -30.41
C ILE A 93 1.74 -15.13 -31.95
N PRO A 94 1.13 -14.19 -32.70
CA PRO A 94 1.14 -14.23 -34.16
C PRO A 94 2.54 -14.03 -34.75
N GLU A 95 3.39 -13.21 -34.13
CA GLU A 95 4.77 -13.02 -34.58
C GLU A 95 5.61 -14.28 -34.36
N THR A 96 5.47 -14.93 -33.21
CA THR A 96 6.13 -16.20 -32.91
C THR A 96 5.64 -17.30 -33.85
N ALA A 97 4.34 -17.32 -34.18
CA ALA A 97 3.75 -18.24 -35.13
C ALA A 97 4.36 -18.08 -36.54
N LYS A 98 4.56 -16.84 -37.02
CA LYS A 98 5.19 -16.58 -38.33
C LYS A 98 6.61 -17.12 -38.37
N VAL A 99 7.41 -16.86 -37.33
CA VAL A 99 8.79 -17.34 -37.23
C VAL A 99 8.84 -18.87 -37.18
N MET A 100 8.00 -19.50 -36.36
CA MET A 100 7.95 -20.96 -36.27
C MET A 100 7.49 -21.60 -37.58
N THR A 101 6.50 -21.01 -38.29
CA THR A 101 6.04 -21.53 -39.58
C THR A 101 7.17 -21.55 -40.63
N SER A 102 8.12 -20.62 -40.55
CA SER A 102 9.28 -20.60 -41.45
C SER A 102 10.37 -21.63 -41.12
N ARG A 103 10.34 -22.21 -39.92
CA ARG A 103 11.40 -23.11 -39.38
C ARG A 103 10.91 -24.51 -39.03
N ALA A 104 9.60 -24.71 -38.84
CA ALA A 104 9.03 -25.95 -38.37
C ALA A 104 8.82 -26.97 -39.51
N PRO A 105 9.09 -28.27 -39.27
CA PRO A 105 8.88 -29.32 -40.27
C PRO A 105 7.39 -29.62 -40.53
N HIS A 106 6.52 -29.37 -39.55
CA HIS A 106 5.09 -29.64 -39.64
C HIS A 106 4.25 -28.45 -39.14
N ARG A 107 3.15 -28.16 -39.84
CA ARG A 107 2.21 -27.07 -39.45
C ARG A 107 1.48 -27.37 -38.14
N ASP A 108 1.27 -28.65 -37.84
CA ASP A 108 0.53 -29.08 -36.65
C ASP A 108 1.26 -28.68 -35.35
N ASP A 109 2.59 -28.67 -35.37
CA ASP A 109 3.42 -28.25 -34.22
C ASP A 109 3.22 -26.76 -33.89
N VAL A 110 3.13 -25.92 -34.93
CA VAL A 110 2.91 -24.48 -34.79
C VAL A 110 1.50 -24.19 -34.27
N GLN A 111 0.50 -24.91 -34.79
CA GLN A 111 -0.89 -24.78 -34.33
C GLN A 111 -1.05 -25.25 -32.89
N TYR A 112 -0.42 -26.36 -32.51
CA TYR A 112 -0.40 -26.84 -31.13
C TYR A 112 0.22 -25.81 -30.18
N TYR A 113 1.40 -25.27 -30.53
CA TYR A 113 2.07 -24.25 -29.73
C TYR A 113 1.21 -22.99 -29.54
N ASN A 114 0.61 -22.47 -30.61
CA ASN A 114 -0.26 -21.30 -30.53
C ASN A 114 -1.48 -21.52 -29.64
N ASN A 115 -2.13 -22.68 -29.78
CA ASN A 115 -3.28 -23.05 -28.95
C ASN A 115 -2.88 -23.19 -27.47
N PHE A 116 -1.68 -23.73 -27.21
CA PHE A 116 -1.12 -23.82 -25.86
C PHE A 116 -0.88 -22.43 -25.27
N CYS A 117 -0.17 -21.54 -25.98
CA CYS A 117 0.07 -20.17 -25.53
C CYS A 117 -1.22 -19.38 -25.32
N LEU A 118 -2.19 -19.53 -26.23
CA LEU A 118 -3.50 -18.89 -26.10
C LEU A 118 -4.24 -19.37 -24.86
N LYS A 119 -4.22 -20.68 -24.59
CA LYS A 119 -4.81 -21.27 -23.39
C LYS A 119 -4.17 -20.71 -22.12
N GLU A 120 -2.85 -20.61 -22.06
CA GLU A 120 -2.13 -20.00 -20.93
C GLU A 120 -2.53 -18.53 -20.74
N CYS A 121 -2.63 -17.75 -21.82
CA CYS A 121 -3.07 -16.35 -21.76
C CYS A 121 -4.50 -16.22 -21.23
N ILE A 122 -5.43 -17.07 -21.69
CA ILE A 122 -6.81 -17.08 -21.21
C ILE A 122 -6.86 -17.43 -19.72
N GLN A 123 -6.11 -18.45 -19.28
CA GLN A 123 -6.04 -18.84 -17.88
C GLN A 123 -5.44 -17.73 -17.01
N HIS A 124 -4.41 -17.06 -17.51
CA HIS A 124 -3.83 -15.91 -16.82
C HIS A 124 -4.84 -14.77 -16.70
N HIS A 125 -5.53 -14.42 -17.78
CA HIS A 125 -6.58 -13.41 -17.76
C HIS A 125 -7.68 -13.72 -16.74
N GLN A 126 -8.13 -14.98 -16.67
CA GLN A 126 -9.12 -15.43 -15.68
C GLN A 126 -8.62 -15.23 -14.23
N LYS A 127 -7.34 -15.50 -13.96
CA LYS A 127 -6.73 -15.24 -12.64
C LYS A 127 -6.71 -13.75 -12.31
N ILE A 128 -6.39 -12.90 -13.28
CA ILE A 128 -6.41 -11.44 -13.10
C ILE A 128 -7.84 -10.98 -12.75
N LEU A 129 -8.86 -11.46 -13.47
CA LEU A 129 -10.26 -11.13 -13.18
C LEU A 129 -10.69 -11.58 -11.78
N GLN A 130 -10.26 -12.76 -11.33
CA GLN A 130 -10.48 -13.21 -9.96
C GLN A 130 -9.79 -12.32 -8.92
N CYS A 131 -8.57 -11.85 -9.20
CA CYS A 131 -7.88 -10.93 -8.30
C CYS A 131 -8.58 -9.57 -8.23
N ILE A 132 -9.06 -9.05 -9.36
CA ILE A 132 -9.85 -7.82 -9.41
C ILE A 132 -11.16 -7.96 -8.62
N SER A 133 -11.84 -9.11 -8.72
CA SER A 133 -13.10 -9.33 -7.98
C SER A 133 -12.88 -9.37 -6.47
N LEU A 134 -11.79 -9.99 -6.01
CA LEU A 134 -11.36 -9.98 -4.61
C LEU A 134 -11.03 -8.56 -4.13
N LEU A 135 -10.26 -7.81 -4.93
CA LEU A 135 -9.90 -6.44 -4.62
C LEU A 135 -11.15 -5.53 -4.52
N ASN A 136 -12.08 -5.67 -5.45
CA ASN A 136 -13.37 -4.96 -5.39
C ASN A 136 -14.20 -5.35 -4.16
N GLY A 137 -14.15 -6.61 -3.73
CA GLY A 137 -14.75 -7.07 -2.48
C GLY A 137 -14.17 -6.37 -1.27
N ALA A 138 -12.83 -6.28 -1.19
CA ALA A 138 -12.15 -5.55 -0.12
C ALA A 138 -12.53 -4.06 -0.12
N PHE A 139 -12.56 -3.40 -1.29
CA PHE A 139 -12.97 -1.99 -1.38
C PHE A 139 -14.41 -1.73 -0.93
N LYS A 140 -15.33 -2.65 -1.19
CA LYS A 140 -16.72 -2.51 -0.70
C LYS A 140 -16.81 -2.50 0.82
N ILE A 141 -16.03 -3.35 1.50
CA ILE A 141 -15.97 -3.37 2.96
C ILE A 141 -15.48 -2.03 3.49
N ILE A 142 -14.40 -1.49 2.91
CA ILE A 142 -13.85 -0.18 3.28
C ILE A 142 -14.91 0.91 3.10
N ILE A 143 -15.58 0.95 1.95
CA ILE A 143 -16.58 1.98 1.67
C ILE A 143 -17.73 1.90 2.68
N MET A 144 -18.15 0.68 3.07
CA MET A 144 -19.16 0.50 4.12
C MET A 144 -18.70 1.05 5.47
N GLU A 145 -17.46 0.76 5.87
CA GLU A 145 -16.87 1.27 7.13
C GLU A 145 -16.75 2.80 7.15
N TYR A 146 -16.57 3.45 6.00
CA TYR A 146 -16.55 4.91 5.88
C TYR A 146 -17.95 5.57 5.87
N LEU A 147 -19.01 4.78 5.64
CA LEU A 147 -20.40 5.26 5.55
C LEU A 147 -21.16 5.10 6.88
N GLU A 148 -20.68 4.26 7.80
CA GLU A 148 -21.14 4.16 9.20
C GLU A 148 -20.48 5.22 10.09
#